data_AF-A0A1B8U3F2-F1
#
_entry.id   AF-A0A1B8U3F2-F1
#
_cell.length_a   1.000
_cell.length_b   1.000
_cell.length_c   1.000
_cell.angle_alpha   90.00
_cell.angle_beta   90.00
_cell.angle_gamma   90.00
#
_symmetry.space_group_name_H-M   'P 1'
#
loop_
_entity.id
_entity.type
_entity.pdbx_description
1 polymer ?
#
loop_
_entity_poly.entity_id
_entity_poly.type
_entity_poly.pdbx_seq_one_letter_code
_entity_poly.pdbx_strand_id
1 'polypeptide(L)'
;MSNFLFDEFNPLPAKAWKQKIQVDLKGADYNETLLWHTDEGVIVKPFYTKEDRKNTKIKVPKKGFNICQAIFIDDEKIANSLAIDALQRGANSIQFKATKTFDYKTVLNSIDIENTSIYFNFSFLNADFQIELANFCSSQNTFFQTDIIGNLAEQGNWFTNLKADHNQLEKIVENTDNCISISGDLYQNAGANITQQLAYTLAHANEYLNHFRGYFADKIHFNFAVGSNYFFEIAKLRAFRILWESLLNEYAIKDVETHIFTQPSLRNKTLYDYNVNMLRTTSESMSAILGGSNTISNVSYDEIYHKSNEFGERIARNQLLILQQESYLSEAQNFADGAYYIDSITHQLAQNALTLFKLIEKSGGFLKQLKAGIIQKKINESAAKEEEKFNAKEIVLLGTNLQVNSTDEMKSELELYPFIKQRHIKTLITPIVRKRLSETVEKQRLDNE
;
A
#
# COMPACT_ATOMS: atom_id res chain seq x y z
N MET A 1 8.38 -27.93 29.43
CA MET A 1 8.04 -26.79 30.30
C MET A 1 6.82 -27.20 31.09
N SER A 2 6.89 -27.10 32.41
CA SER A 2 5.79 -27.39 33.33
C SER A 2 4.59 -26.48 33.04
N ASN A 3 3.52 -27.07 32.53
CA ASN A 3 2.15 -26.60 32.71
C ASN A 3 1.96 -26.37 34.23
N PHE A 4 1.45 -25.27 34.80
CA PHE A 4 0.22 -24.56 34.51
C PHE A 4 0.21 -23.25 35.32
N LEU A 5 0.05 -22.08 34.71
CA LEU A 5 -0.05 -20.80 35.45
C LEU A 5 -1.48 -20.50 35.96
N PHE A 6 -2.50 -21.19 35.43
CA PHE A 6 -3.90 -20.83 35.66
C PHE A 6 -4.81 -22.00 36.05
N ASP A 7 -4.26 -23.19 36.29
CA ASP A 7 -5.07 -24.39 36.62
C ASP A 7 -5.70 -24.38 37.99
N GLU A 8 -5.16 -23.54 38.88
CA GLU A 8 -5.75 -23.26 40.20
C GLU A 8 -7.03 -22.40 40.08
N PHE A 9 -7.32 -21.86 38.89
CA PHE A 9 -8.48 -21.01 38.64
C PHE A 9 -9.38 -21.61 37.57
N ASN A 10 -10.69 -21.46 37.77
CA ASN A 10 -11.66 -21.78 36.72
C ASN A 10 -11.48 -20.80 35.54
N PRO A 11 -11.47 -21.28 34.29
CA PRO A 11 -11.39 -20.40 33.13
C PRO A 11 -12.61 -19.46 33.11
N LEU A 12 -12.36 -18.16 33.01
CA LEU A 12 -13.41 -17.16 32.95
C LEU A 12 -13.93 -17.00 31.52
N PRO A 13 -15.25 -17.16 31.27
CA PRO A 13 -15.83 -16.98 29.95
C PRO A 13 -15.88 -15.49 29.57
N ALA A 14 -15.97 -15.20 28.27
CA ALA A 14 -16.11 -13.83 27.75
C ALA A 14 -17.31 -13.07 28.37
N LYS A 15 -18.38 -13.80 28.70
CA LYS A 15 -19.56 -13.26 29.38
C LYS A 15 -19.25 -12.70 30.77
N ALA A 16 -18.38 -13.35 31.55
CA ALA A 16 -18.01 -12.88 32.89
C ALA A 16 -17.22 -11.56 32.81
N TRP A 17 -16.29 -11.46 31.85
CA TRP A 17 -15.59 -10.22 31.55
C TRP A 17 -16.54 -9.09 31.15
N LYS A 18 -17.49 -9.37 30.25
CA LYS A 18 -18.50 -8.37 29.85
C LYS A 18 -19.37 -7.91 31.03
N GLN A 19 -19.76 -8.82 31.92
CA GLN A 19 -20.51 -8.46 33.15
C GLN A 19 -19.70 -7.54 34.06
N LYS A 20 -18.41 -7.84 34.25
CA LYS A 20 -17.53 -6.98 35.06
C LYS A 20 -17.39 -5.58 34.45
N ILE A 21 -17.18 -5.49 33.15
CA ILE A 21 -17.13 -4.19 32.44
C ILE A 21 -18.45 -3.43 32.62
N GLN A 22 -19.60 -4.11 32.52
CA GLN A 22 -20.90 -3.46 32.70
C GLN A 22 -21.07 -2.86 34.11
N VAL A 23 -20.55 -3.54 35.14
CA VAL A 23 -20.52 -3.01 36.51
C VAL A 23 -19.62 -1.78 36.58
N ASP A 24 -18.44 -1.83 35.95
CA ASP A 24 -17.45 -0.75 35.98
C ASP A 24 -17.90 0.49 35.17
N LEU A 25 -18.78 0.30 34.17
CA LEU A 25 -19.44 1.37 33.42
C LEU A 25 -20.47 2.17 34.24
N LYS A 26 -20.84 1.72 35.45
CA LYS A 26 -21.75 2.43 36.38
C LYS A 26 -23.05 2.93 35.73
N GLY A 27 -23.61 2.14 34.82
CA GLY A 27 -24.87 2.45 34.13
C GLY A 27 -24.71 3.09 32.74
N ALA A 28 -23.49 3.43 32.30
CA ALA A 28 -23.25 3.80 30.90
C ALA A 28 -23.46 2.60 29.96
N ASP A 29 -23.97 2.87 28.75
CA ASP A 29 -24.20 1.81 27.76
C ASP A 29 -22.86 1.32 27.19
N TYR A 30 -22.69 -0.01 27.19
CA TYR A 30 -21.46 -0.65 26.70
C TYR A 30 -21.21 -0.40 25.21
N ASN A 31 -22.26 -0.43 24.39
CA ASN A 31 -22.12 -0.31 22.94
C ASN A 31 -21.79 1.13 22.56
N GLU A 32 -22.44 2.11 23.19
CA GLU A 32 -22.19 3.53 22.93
C GLU A 32 -20.83 3.99 23.48
N THR A 33 -20.41 3.46 24.64
CA THR A 33 -19.21 3.97 25.34
C THR A 33 -17.92 3.31 24.87
N LEU A 34 -17.94 2.01 24.56
CA LEU A 34 -16.71 1.22 24.39
C LEU A 34 -16.53 0.63 23.00
N LEU A 35 -17.55 0.57 22.16
CA LEU A 35 -17.39 0.10 20.79
C LEU A 35 -16.95 1.25 19.91
N TRP A 36 -15.76 1.10 19.32
CA TRP A 36 -15.31 2.03 18.30
C TRP A 36 -15.83 1.58 16.93
N HIS A 37 -16.77 2.37 16.40
CA HIS A 37 -17.28 2.24 15.04
C HIS A 37 -16.40 3.04 14.09
N THR A 38 -15.75 2.32 13.18
CA THR A 38 -14.77 2.90 12.24
C THR A 38 -15.41 3.25 10.90
N ASP A 39 -14.76 4.10 10.10
CA ASP A 39 -15.25 4.46 8.76
C ASP A 39 -15.15 3.29 7.77
N GLU A 40 -14.31 2.31 8.08
CA GLU A 40 -14.15 1.03 7.41
C GLU A 40 -15.34 0.07 7.65
N GLY A 41 -16.31 0.47 8.48
CA GLY A 41 -17.43 -0.37 8.89
C GLY A 41 -17.00 -1.53 9.80
N VAL A 42 -15.83 -1.41 10.45
CA VAL A 42 -15.33 -2.36 11.45
C VAL A 42 -15.79 -1.89 12.83
N ILE A 43 -16.22 -2.84 13.66
CA ILE A 43 -16.55 -2.61 15.06
C ILE A 43 -15.40 -3.14 15.90
N VAL A 44 -14.68 -2.23 16.57
CA VAL A 44 -13.58 -2.58 17.46
C VAL A 44 -14.11 -2.72 18.88
N LYS A 45 -13.90 -3.89 19.47
CA LYS A 45 -14.26 -4.19 20.86
C LYS A 45 -13.14 -3.78 21.83
N PRO A 46 -13.47 -3.46 23.09
CA PRO A 46 -12.48 -3.15 24.12
C PRO A 46 -11.64 -4.37 24.55
N PHE A 47 -12.10 -5.60 24.28
CA PHE A 47 -11.33 -6.82 24.50
C PHE A 47 -11.72 -7.89 23.47
N TYR A 48 -10.80 -8.83 23.25
CA TYR A 48 -10.96 -9.96 22.34
C TYR A 48 -10.56 -11.26 23.03
N THR A 49 -11.20 -12.35 22.63
CA THR A 49 -11.00 -13.69 23.19
C THR A 49 -10.83 -14.71 22.08
N LYS A 50 -10.59 -15.98 22.45
CA LYS A 50 -10.54 -17.09 21.50
C LYS A 50 -11.81 -17.24 20.64
N GLU A 51 -12.96 -16.76 21.13
CA GLU A 51 -14.25 -16.83 20.42
C GLU A 51 -14.31 -15.86 19.24
N ASP A 52 -13.47 -14.82 19.24
CA ASP A 52 -13.42 -13.82 18.17
C ASP A 52 -12.55 -14.24 16.98
N ARG A 53 -11.78 -15.33 17.14
CA ARG A 53 -10.86 -15.86 16.14
C ARG A 53 -11.58 -16.80 15.18
N LYS A 54 -11.37 -16.62 13.87
CA LYS A 54 -11.89 -17.50 12.81
C LYS A 54 -10.94 -18.65 12.45
N ASN A 55 -9.67 -18.57 12.85
CA ASN A 55 -8.62 -19.58 12.59
C ASN A 55 -8.35 -19.81 11.08
N THR A 56 -8.61 -18.82 10.24
CA THR A 56 -8.28 -18.90 8.81
C THR A 56 -6.77 -18.90 8.62
N LYS A 57 -6.26 -19.87 7.86
CA LYS A 57 -4.84 -19.91 7.49
C LYS A 57 -4.62 -18.95 6.32
N ILE A 58 -3.79 -17.93 6.54
CA ILE A 58 -3.46 -16.93 5.51
C ILE A 58 -2.09 -17.30 4.92
N LYS A 59 -2.01 -17.38 3.59
CA LYS A 59 -0.75 -17.65 2.88
C LYS A 59 0.10 -16.37 2.82
N VAL A 60 0.93 -16.15 3.84
CA VAL A 60 1.97 -15.10 3.85
C VAL A 60 3.27 -15.61 3.19
N PRO A 61 4.22 -14.72 2.83
CA PRO A 61 5.48 -15.12 2.20
C PRO A 61 6.28 -16.12 3.07
N LYS A 62 7.03 -17.00 2.41
CA LYS A 62 7.85 -18.01 3.12
C LYS A 62 9.15 -17.44 3.71
N LYS A 63 9.67 -16.39 3.09
CA LYS A 63 10.88 -15.68 3.52
C LYS A 63 10.49 -14.32 4.08
N GLY A 64 11.40 -13.75 4.87
CA GLY A 64 11.36 -12.35 5.26
C GLY A 64 11.22 -11.38 4.08
N PHE A 65 10.83 -10.15 4.42
CA PHE A 65 10.64 -9.08 3.44
C PHE A 65 11.98 -8.61 2.83
N ASN A 66 11.93 -8.15 1.58
CA ASN A 66 13.04 -7.44 0.94
C ASN A 66 13.01 -5.95 1.24
N ILE A 67 14.19 -5.37 1.46
CA ILE A 67 14.45 -3.94 1.62
C ILE A 67 14.74 -3.36 0.23
N CYS A 68 13.79 -2.58 -0.28
CA CYS A 68 13.86 -1.99 -1.61
C CYS A 68 14.20 -0.51 -1.56
N GLN A 69 15.17 -0.09 -2.39
CA GLN A 69 15.42 1.32 -2.65
C GLN A 69 14.91 1.70 -4.04
N ALA A 70 14.15 2.78 -4.13
CA ALA A 70 13.64 3.30 -5.39
C ALA A 70 14.65 4.27 -6.02
N ILE A 71 14.87 4.15 -7.33
CA ILE A 71 15.83 4.94 -8.08
C ILE A 71 15.17 5.41 -9.38
N PHE A 72 15.16 6.73 -9.59
CA PHE A 72 14.71 7.30 -10.85
C PHE A 72 15.85 7.33 -11.88
N ILE A 73 15.58 6.83 -13.08
CA ILE A 73 16.55 6.82 -14.18
C ILE A 73 16.43 8.12 -14.96
N ASP A 74 17.27 9.10 -14.59
CA ASP A 74 17.51 10.31 -15.40
C ASP A 74 18.75 10.14 -16.30
N ASP A 75 19.82 9.57 -15.71
CA ASP A 75 21.05 9.14 -16.38
C ASP A 75 21.36 7.69 -15.98
N GLU A 76 21.63 6.83 -16.97
CA GLU A 76 21.80 5.39 -16.75
C GLU A 76 23.03 5.04 -15.90
N LYS A 77 24.12 5.80 -16.01
CA LYS A 77 25.35 5.55 -15.24
C LYS A 77 25.18 5.98 -13.79
N ILE A 78 24.53 7.12 -13.57
CA ILE A 78 24.21 7.60 -12.22
C ILE A 78 23.25 6.61 -11.56
N ALA A 79 22.19 6.18 -12.26
CA ALA A 79 21.24 5.20 -11.74
C ALA A 79 21.91 3.87 -11.37
N ASN A 80 22.83 3.38 -12.21
CA ASN A 80 23.63 2.18 -11.91
C ASN A 80 24.48 2.38 -10.65
N SER A 81 25.20 3.50 -10.55
CA SER A 81 26.04 3.80 -9.39
C SER A 81 25.23 3.87 -8.10
N LEU A 82 24.04 4.48 -8.14
CA LEU A 82 23.13 4.55 -7.00
C LEU A 82 22.60 3.17 -6.59
N ALA A 83 22.29 2.31 -7.58
CA ALA A 83 21.81 0.96 -7.33
C ALA A 83 22.89 0.09 -6.67
N ILE A 84 24.13 0.15 -7.18
CA ILE A 84 25.26 -0.59 -6.60
C ILE A 84 25.53 -0.11 -5.16
N ASP A 85 25.56 1.20 -4.92
CA ASP A 85 25.77 1.75 -3.58
C ASP A 85 24.65 1.33 -2.61
N ALA A 86 23.39 1.38 -3.05
CA ALA A 86 22.24 0.95 -2.24
C ALA A 86 22.36 -0.53 -1.83
N LEU A 87 22.72 -1.41 -2.76
CA LEU A 87 22.91 -2.85 -2.51
C LEU A 87 24.06 -3.11 -1.54
N GLN A 88 25.19 -2.41 -1.71
CA GLN A 88 26.35 -2.50 -0.81
C GLN A 88 26.01 -2.01 0.61
N ARG A 89 25.01 -1.13 0.75
CA ARG A 89 24.57 -0.55 2.03
C ARG A 89 23.32 -1.23 2.61
N GLY A 90 23.01 -2.45 2.18
CA GLY A 90 22.03 -3.31 2.82
C GLY A 90 20.64 -3.34 2.18
N ALA A 91 20.42 -2.64 1.07
CA ALA A 91 19.27 -2.96 0.22
C ALA A 91 19.50 -4.34 -0.42
N ASN A 92 18.43 -5.12 -0.59
CA ASN A 92 18.47 -6.40 -1.31
C ASN A 92 17.46 -6.44 -2.47
N SER A 93 16.87 -5.29 -2.77
CA SER A 93 15.93 -5.07 -3.86
C SER A 93 16.08 -3.65 -4.38
N ILE A 94 15.86 -3.45 -5.68
CA ILE A 94 15.89 -2.14 -6.33
C ILE A 94 14.63 -1.94 -7.15
N GLN A 95 14.01 -0.76 -7.05
CA GLN A 95 12.95 -0.33 -7.94
C GLN A 95 13.47 0.76 -8.87
N PHE A 96 13.54 0.49 -10.17
CA PHE A 96 13.84 1.48 -11.18
C PHE A 96 12.57 2.14 -11.69
N LYS A 97 12.52 3.48 -11.60
CA LYS A 97 11.45 4.31 -12.15
C LYS A 97 11.95 5.00 -13.42
N ALA A 98 11.18 4.94 -14.51
CA ALA A 98 11.58 5.58 -15.77
C ALA A 98 10.41 6.23 -16.53
N THR A 99 10.72 7.30 -17.27
CA THR A 99 9.78 8.04 -18.13
C THR A 99 9.96 7.80 -19.62
N LYS A 100 11.05 7.13 -19.99
CA LYS A 100 11.40 6.74 -21.35
C LYS A 100 12.22 5.45 -21.32
N THR A 101 12.34 4.79 -22.47
CA THR A 101 13.28 3.66 -22.64
C THR A 101 14.71 4.10 -22.36
N PHE A 102 15.53 3.20 -21.84
CA PHE A 102 16.91 3.46 -21.41
C PHE A 102 17.83 2.30 -21.78
N ASP A 103 19.14 2.51 -21.73
CA ASP A 103 20.10 1.41 -21.91
C ASP A 103 20.17 0.54 -20.64
N TYR A 104 19.33 -0.50 -20.63
CA TYR A 104 19.24 -1.43 -19.50
C TYR A 104 20.53 -2.20 -19.23
N LYS A 105 21.41 -2.38 -20.22
CA LYS A 105 22.71 -3.01 -20.01
C LYS A 105 23.62 -2.13 -19.17
N THR A 106 23.57 -0.83 -19.39
CA THR A 106 24.30 0.15 -18.57
C THR A 106 23.70 0.22 -17.16
N VAL A 107 22.37 0.31 -17.03
CA VAL A 107 21.70 0.40 -15.72
C VAL A 107 21.93 -0.83 -14.85
N LEU A 108 21.91 -2.03 -15.45
CA LEU A 108 22.05 -3.31 -14.73
C LEU A 108 23.49 -3.83 -14.67
N ASN A 109 24.45 -3.10 -15.22
CA ASN A 109 25.84 -3.54 -15.22
C ASN A 109 26.34 -3.79 -13.79
N SER A 110 26.98 -4.94 -13.56
CA SER A 110 27.51 -5.33 -12.24
C SER A 110 26.46 -5.46 -11.12
N ILE A 111 25.17 -5.58 -11.46
CA ILE A 111 24.12 -5.99 -10.51
C ILE A 111 23.89 -7.49 -10.68
N ASP A 112 23.84 -8.23 -9.57
CA ASP A 112 23.47 -9.65 -9.57
C ASP A 112 21.96 -9.80 -9.76
N ILE A 113 21.53 -9.79 -11.01
CA ILE A 113 20.13 -9.92 -11.43
C ILE A 113 19.52 -11.29 -11.13
N GLU A 114 20.34 -12.30 -10.77
CA GLU A 114 19.86 -13.63 -10.41
C GLU A 114 19.44 -13.72 -8.95
N ASN A 115 20.08 -12.96 -8.04
CA ASN A 115 19.78 -13.00 -6.61
C ASN A 115 19.13 -11.72 -6.06
N THR A 116 19.17 -10.62 -6.82
CA THR A 116 18.57 -9.34 -6.42
C THR A 116 17.15 -9.23 -6.97
N SER A 117 16.17 -8.90 -6.13
CA SER A 117 14.83 -8.57 -6.65
C SER A 117 14.84 -7.20 -7.32
N ILE A 118 14.40 -7.14 -8.57
CA ILE A 118 14.39 -5.91 -9.38
C ILE A 118 12.96 -5.59 -9.81
N TYR A 119 12.55 -4.36 -9.54
CA TYR A 119 11.24 -3.83 -9.92
C TYR A 119 11.41 -2.75 -10.98
N PHE A 120 10.54 -2.75 -11.97
CA PHE A 120 10.51 -1.74 -13.03
C PHE A 120 9.16 -1.04 -13.04
N ASN A 121 9.16 0.27 -12.76
CA ASN A 121 7.99 1.13 -12.81
C ASN A 121 8.12 2.14 -13.94
N PHE A 122 7.35 1.95 -15.00
CA PHE A 122 7.41 2.79 -16.18
C PHE A 122 6.18 3.67 -16.28
N SER A 123 6.40 4.96 -16.57
CA SER A 123 5.32 5.90 -16.92
C SER A 123 5.04 5.92 -18.43
N PHE A 124 5.50 4.90 -19.14
CA PHE A 124 5.24 4.63 -20.55
C PHE A 124 4.91 3.14 -20.75
N LEU A 125 4.26 2.82 -21.87
CA LEU A 125 3.97 1.44 -22.27
C LEU A 125 4.70 1.13 -23.58
N ASN A 126 5.66 0.20 -23.51
CA ASN A 126 6.41 -0.31 -24.66
C ASN A 126 6.67 -1.80 -24.49
N ALA A 127 5.88 -2.62 -25.17
CA ALA A 127 5.97 -4.07 -25.08
C ALA A 127 7.32 -4.62 -25.55
N ASP A 128 7.88 -4.10 -26.64
CA ASP A 128 9.16 -4.59 -27.19
C ASP A 128 10.30 -4.39 -26.21
N PHE A 129 10.43 -3.17 -25.68
CA PHE A 129 11.44 -2.83 -24.68
C PHE A 129 11.30 -3.67 -23.41
N GLN A 130 10.09 -3.83 -22.90
CA GLN A 130 9.85 -4.62 -21.70
C GLN A 130 10.21 -6.10 -21.90
N ILE A 131 9.89 -6.67 -23.05
CA ILE A 131 10.22 -8.08 -23.37
C ILE A 131 11.73 -8.25 -23.53
N GLU A 132 12.41 -7.33 -24.22
CA GLU A 132 13.87 -7.34 -24.34
C GLU A 132 14.57 -7.25 -22.97
N LEU A 133 14.06 -6.39 -22.10
CA LEU A 133 14.54 -6.23 -20.73
C LEU A 133 14.26 -7.48 -19.88
N ALA A 134 13.06 -8.05 -19.98
CA ALA A 134 12.70 -9.27 -19.29
C ALA A 134 13.60 -10.45 -19.71
N ASN A 135 13.88 -10.59 -21.01
CA ASN A 135 14.79 -11.62 -21.54
C ASN A 135 16.24 -11.44 -21.08
N PHE A 136 16.63 -10.22 -20.71
CA PHE A 136 17.95 -9.95 -20.14
C PHE A 136 18.02 -10.26 -18.64
N CYS A 137 16.90 -10.24 -17.92
CA CYS A 137 16.83 -10.42 -16.47
C CYS A 137 16.40 -11.84 -16.06
N SER A 138 16.56 -12.17 -14.78
CA SER A 138 16.03 -13.41 -14.21
C SER A 138 14.53 -13.28 -13.97
N SER A 139 13.70 -14.14 -14.59
CA SER A 139 12.24 -14.04 -14.50
C SER A 139 11.71 -14.21 -13.08
N GLN A 140 12.40 -15.00 -12.24
CA GLN A 140 11.99 -15.27 -10.86
C GLN A 140 12.11 -14.03 -9.95
N ASN A 141 13.08 -13.14 -10.22
CA ASN A 141 13.41 -12.00 -9.38
C ASN A 141 13.09 -10.65 -10.02
N THR A 142 12.49 -10.64 -11.22
CA THR A 142 12.15 -9.41 -11.94
C THR A 142 10.64 -9.19 -11.94
N PHE A 143 10.22 -7.98 -11.60
CA PHE A 143 8.83 -7.58 -11.50
C PHE A 143 8.60 -6.30 -12.31
N PHE A 144 7.68 -6.34 -13.27
CA PHE A 144 7.26 -5.13 -13.99
C PHE A 144 5.95 -4.62 -13.40
N GLN A 145 5.91 -3.32 -13.12
CA GLN A 145 4.76 -2.64 -12.54
C GLN A 145 3.86 -2.05 -13.63
N THR A 146 3.48 -2.88 -14.60
CA THR A 146 2.64 -2.47 -15.72
C THR A 146 1.17 -2.50 -15.32
N ASP A 147 0.47 -1.37 -15.48
CA ASP A 147 -0.94 -1.25 -15.14
C ASP A 147 -1.66 -0.26 -16.08
N ILE A 148 -2.23 -0.76 -17.18
CA ILE A 148 -2.90 0.10 -18.17
C ILE A 148 -4.20 0.70 -17.64
N ILE A 149 -4.91 -0.05 -16.79
CA ILE A 149 -6.15 0.40 -16.15
C ILE A 149 -5.81 1.36 -14.99
N GLY A 150 -4.77 1.08 -14.22
CA GLY A 150 -4.22 2.00 -13.22
C GLY A 150 -3.79 3.34 -13.82
N ASN A 151 -3.12 3.31 -14.98
CA ASN A 151 -2.78 4.53 -15.72
C ASN A 151 -4.03 5.30 -16.16
N LEU A 152 -5.05 4.60 -16.70
CA LEU A 152 -6.35 5.23 -16.98
C LEU A 152 -6.95 5.86 -15.72
N ALA A 153 -6.92 5.17 -14.59
CA ALA A 153 -7.49 5.64 -13.34
C ALA A 153 -6.76 6.88 -12.82
N GLU A 154 -5.43 6.92 -12.83
CA GLU A 154 -4.62 8.02 -12.29
C GLU A 154 -4.47 9.22 -13.24
N GLN A 155 -4.33 8.96 -14.54
CA GLN A 155 -4.13 10.01 -15.55
C GLN A 155 -5.43 10.48 -16.18
N GLY A 156 -6.49 9.68 -16.08
CA GLY A 156 -7.75 9.90 -16.78
C GLY A 156 -7.69 9.54 -18.27
N ASN A 157 -6.57 8.98 -18.74
CA ASN A 157 -6.30 8.61 -20.13
C ASN A 157 -5.52 7.28 -20.19
N TRP A 158 -5.72 6.53 -21.26
CA TRP A 158 -4.82 5.45 -21.67
C TRP A 158 -3.42 6.00 -22.01
N PHE A 159 -2.39 5.15 -22.04
CA PHE A 159 -1.06 5.55 -22.53
C PHE A 159 -1.15 6.02 -23.98
N THR A 160 -1.87 5.27 -24.82
CA THR A 160 -2.17 5.65 -26.20
C THR A 160 -3.68 5.64 -26.45
N ASN A 161 -4.33 4.48 -26.33
CA ASN A 161 -5.78 4.29 -26.40
C ASN A 161 -6.13 2.87 -25.96
N LEU A 162 -7.42 2.62 -25.64
CA LEU A 162 -7.90 1.31 -25.17
C LEU A 162 -7.37 0.13 -26.02
N LYS A 163 -7.50 0.18 -27.34
CA LYS A 163 -7.13 -0.95 -28.21
C LYS A 163 -5.61 -1.14 -28.25
N ALA A 164 -4.85 -0.07 -28.44
CA ALA A 164 -3.40 -0.14 -28.53
C ALA A 164 -2.76 -0.61 -27.21
N ASP A 165 -3.25 -0.11 -26.08
CA ASP A 165 -2.73 -0.45 -24.76
C ASP A 165 -3.01 -1.92 -24.41
N HIS A 166 -4.21 -2.42 -24.69
CA HIS A 166 -4.53 -3.84 -24.50
C HIS A 166 -3.70 -4.75 -25.42
N ASN A 167 -3.50 -4.38 -26.69
CA ASN A 167 -2.65 -5.16 -27.60
C ASN A 167 -1.19 -5.23 -27.10
N GLN A 168 -0.66 -4.14 -26.56
CA GLN A 168 0.68 -4.14 -25.96
C GLN A 168 0.74 -4.99 -24.69
N LEU A 169 -0.27 -4.88 -23.83
CA LEU A 169 -0.36 -5.69 -22.62
C LEU A 169 -0.45 -7.19 -22.95
N GLU A 170 -1.25 -7.58 -23.93
CA GLU A 170 -1.36 -8.96 -24.42
C GLU A 170 0.01 -9.50 -24.85
N LYS A 171 0.75 -8.71 -25.64
CA LYS A 171 2.11 -9.08 -26.04
C LYS A 171 3.06 -9.25 -24.84
N ILE A 172 2.95 -8.37 -23.83
CA ILE A 172 3.76 -8.44 -22.61
C ILE A 172 3.44 -9.72 -21.82
N VAL A 173 2.17 -10.00 -21.53
CA VAL A 173 1.79 -11.13 -20.67
C VAL A 173 2.11 -12.49 -21.30
N GLU A 174 2.13 -12.57 -22.63
CA GLU A 174 2.53 -13.79 -23.34
C GLU A 174 4.03 -14.10 -23.19
N ASN A 175 4.87 -13.07 -22.98
CA ASN A 175 6.33 -13.18 -23.08
C ASN A 175 7.09 -12.83 -21.79
N THR A 176 6.42 -12.33 -20.76
CA THR A 176 7.07 -11.84 -19.54
C THR A 176 6.32 -12.33 -18.31
N ASP A 177 7.04 -12.73 -17.26
CA ASP A 177 6.48 -13.11 -15.96
C ASP A 177 6.38 -11.88 -15.04
N ASN A 178 5.58 -11.97 -13.96
CA ASN A 178 5.44 -10.91 -12.95
C ASN A 178 5.21 -9.50 -13.55
N CYS A 179 4.36 -9.42 -14.57
CA CYS A 179 4.33 -8.28 -15.48
C CYS A 179 3.13 -7.35 -15.32
N ILE A 180 2.12 -7.75 -14.55
CA ILE A 180 0.97 -6.92 -14.21
C ILE A 180 1.05 -6.55 -12.72
N SER A 181 0.95 -5.27 -12.39
CA SER A 181 0.96 -4.81 -11.00
C SER A 181 -0.19 -3.89 -10.69
N ILE A 182 -1.13 -4.32 -9.86
CA ILE A 182 -2.31 -3.52 -9.55
C ILE A 182 -1.92 -2.43 -8.53
N SER A 183 -2.05 -1.17 -8.91
CA SER A 183 -1.77 -0.02 -8.03
C SER A 183 -2.91 0.21 -7.02
N GLY A 184 -2.93 -0.58 -5.95
CA GLY A 184 -3.81 -0.34 -4.79
C GLY A 184 -3.39 0.85 -3.94
N ASP A 185 -2.12 1.26 -4.02
CA ASP A 185 -1.57 2.45 -3.39
C ASP A 185 -2.21 3.75 -3.93
N LEU A 186 -2.63 3.79 -5.19
CA LEU A 186 -3.34 4.92 -5.79
C LEU A 186 -4.59 5.29 -4.97
N TYR A 187 -5.42 4.30 -4.63
CA TYR A 187 -6.71 4.54 -4.00
C TYR A 187 -6.55 5.12 -2.59
N GLN A 188 -5.67 4.56 -1.77
CA GLN A 188 -5.42 5.08 -0.44
C GLN A 188 -4.80 6.47 -0.48
N ASN A 189 -3.83 6.71 -1.37
CA ASN A 189 -3.23 8.04 -1.50
C ASN A 189 -4.22 9.09 -2.05
N ALA A 190 -5.31 8.66 -2.69
CA ALA A 190 -6.42 9.53 -3.10
C ALA A 190 -7.50 9.72 -2.02
N GLY A 191 -7.44 8.99 -0.90
CA GLY A 191 -8.37 9.10 0.23
C GLY A 191 -9.46 8.04 0.30
N ALA A 192 -9.28 6.92 -0.41
CA ALA A 192 -10.08 5.72 -0.16
C ALA A 192 -9.76 5.17 1.23
N ASN A 193 -10.79 4.85 2.02
CA ASN A 193 -10.57 4.10 3.27
C ASN A 193 -10.12 2.66 2.98
N ILE A 194 -9.71 1.91 4.01
CA ILE A 194 -9.12 0.57 3.83
C ILE A 194 -10.08 -0.40 3.13
N THR A 195 -11.37 -0.37 3.46
CA THR A 195 -12.40 -1.21 2.82
C THR A 195 -12.54 -0.90 1.34
N GLN A 196 -12.54 0.38 0.97
CA GLN A 196 -12.58 0.83 -0.41
C GLN A 196 -11.30 0.41 -1.15
N GLN A 197 -10.13 0.63 -0.55
CA GLN A 197 -8.85 0.23 -1.15
C GLN A 197 -8.84 -1.27 -1.47
N LEU A 198 -9.22 -2.12 -0.52
CA LEU A 198 -9.29 -3.58 -0.72
C LEU A 198 -10.26 -3.96 -1.84
N ALA A 199 -11.48 -3.39 -1.82
CA ALA A 199 -12.50 -3.72 -2.81
C ALA A 199 -12.15 -3.22 -4.21
N TYR A 200 -11.59 -2.02 -4.33
CA TYR A 200 -11.19 -1.42 -5.62
C TYR A 200 -9.98 -2.13 -6.20
N THR A 201 -8.99 -2.50 -5.39
CA THR A 201 -7.86 -3.33 -5.86
C THR A 201 -8.34 -4.69 -6.35
N LEU A 202 -9.25 -5.35 -5.61
CA LEU A 202 -9.79 -6.65 -6.01
C LEU A 202 -10.62 -6.56 -7.30
N ALA A 203 -11.49 -5.54 -7.42
CA ALA A 203 -12.30 -5.32 -8.62
C ALA A 203 -11.45 -4.94 -9.83
N HIS A 204 -10.40 -4.13 -9.62
CA HIS A 204 -9.42 -3.80 -10.64
C HIS A 204 -8.68 -5.06 -11.12
N ALA A 205 -8.19 -5.90 -10.21
CA ALA A 205 -7.57 -7.17 -10.58
C ALA A 205 -8.53 -8.09 -11.36
N ASN A 206 -9.81 -8.08 -11.00
CA ASN A 206 -10.84 -8.86 -11.68
C ASN A 206 -11.07 -8.43 -13.14
N GLU A 207 -10.81 -7.17 -13.51
CA GLU A 207 -10.85 -6.74 -14.92
C GLU A 207 -9.80 -7.47 -15.75
N TYR A 208 -8.58 -7.62 -15.23
CA TYR A 208 -7.54 -8.39 -15.90
C TYR A 208 -7.86 -9.88 -15.94
N LEU A 209 -8.34 -10.46 -14.83
CA LEU A 209 -8.78 -11.87 -14.82
C LEU A 209 -9.89 -12.12 -15.83
N ASN A 210 -10.87 -11.22 -15.97
CA ASN A 210 -11.93 -11.36 -16.97
C ASN A 210 -11.38 -11.23 -18.41
N HIS A 211 -10.49 -10.25 -18.66
CA HIS A 211 -9.88 -10.03 -19.97
C HIS A 211 -9.09 -11.26 -20.44
N PHE A 212 -8.27 -11.82 -19.56
CA PHE A 212 -7.45 -13.01 -19.84
C PHE A 212 -8.16 -14.32 -19.46
N ARG A 213 -9.43 -14.31 -19.08
CA ARG A 213 -10.21 -15.50 -18.68
C ARG A 213 -9.52 -16.35 -17.59
N GLY A 214 -8.86 -15.69 -16.65
CA GLY A 214 -8.08 -16.30 -15.57
C GLY A 214 -6.69 -16.78 -15.99
N TYR A 215 -6.37 -16.83 -17.29
CA TYR A 215 -5.00 -17.08 -17.74
C TYR A 215 -4.10 -15.94 -17.23
N PHE A 216 -2.86 -16.29 -16.84
CA PHE A 216 -1.86 -15.35 -16.33
C PHE A 216 -2.14 -14.72 -14.94
N ALA A 217 -3.04 -15.31 -14.14
CA ALA A 217 -3.25 -14.86 -12.77
C ALA A 217 -1.98 -14.92 -11.89
N ASP A 218 -1.06 -15.82 -12.21
CA ASP A 218 0.26 -15.98 -11.60
C ASP A 218 1.26 -14.86 -11.99
N LYS A 219 0.93 -14.05 -12.99
CA LYS A 219 1.73 -12.90 -13.44
C LYS A 219 1.30 -11.58 -12.80
N ILE A 220 0.27 -11.61 -11.94
CA ILE A 220 -0.29 -10.45 -11.26
C ILE A 220 0.33 -10.31 -9.86
N HIS A 221 0.82 -9.11 -9.56
CA HIS A 221 1.24 -8.70 -8.22
C HIS A 221 0.60 -7.37 -7.82
N PHE A 222 0.82 -6.94 -6.58
CA PHE A 222 0.06 -5.84 -5.99
C PHE A 222 0.94 -4.82 -5.30
N ASN A 223 0.67 -3.54 -5.56
CA ASN A 223 1.26 -2.43 -4.82
C ASN A 223 0.25 -1.88 -3.81
N PHE A 224 0.66 -1.73 -2.55
CA PHE A 224 -0.15 -1.11 -1.52
C PHE A 224 0.60 0.02 -0.80
N ALA A 225 -0.10 1.11 -0.54
CA ALA A 225 0.35 2.09 0.44
C ALA A 225 0.09 1.54 1.86
N VAL A 226 0.82 2.03 2.86
CA VAL A 226 0.61 1.68 4.28
C VAL A 226 0.58 2.97 5.10
N GLY A 227 -0.55 3.25 5.76
CA GLY A 227 -0.78 4.45 6.55
C GLY A 227 -0.59 4.25 8.06
N SER A 228 -1.04 5.22 8.84
CA SER A 228 -0.74 5.30 10.28
C SER A 228 -1.60 4.42 11.19
N ASN A 229 -2.69 3.80 10.70
CA ASN A 229 -3.54 2.95 11.53
C ASN A 229 -2.92 1.55 11.70
N TYR A 230 -1.96 1.47 12.62
CA TYR A 230 -1.01 0.35 12.77
C TYR A 230 -1.62 -1.05 12.62
N PHE A 231 -2.65 -1.38 13.41
CA PHE A 231 -3.27 -2.71 13.39
C PHE A 231 -4.18 -2.94 12.18
N PHE A 232 -4.88 -1.90 11.72
CA PHE A 232 -5.73 -2.01 10.53
C PHE A 232 -4.89 -2.23 9.28
N GLU A 233 -3.70 -1.64 9.21
CA GLU A 233 -2.79 -1.82 8.09
C GLU A 233 -2.19 -3.24 8.04
N ILE A 234 -1.85 -3.81 9.20
CA ILE A 234 -1.50 -5.24 9.32
C ILE A 234 -2.65 -6.11 8.83
N ALA A 235 -3.87 -5.83 9.32
CA ALA A 235 -5.06 -6.57 8.97
C ALA A 235 -5.46 -6.40 7.50
N LYS A 236 -5.18 -5.25 6.89
CA LYS A 236 -5.46 -4.96 5.48
C LYS A 236 -4.70 -5.90 4.55
N LEU A 237 -3.39 -6.00 4.70
CA LEU A 237 -2.57 -6.85 3.84
C LEU A 237 -2.96 -8.32 3.97
N ARG A 238 -3.30 -8.75 5.19
CA ARG A 238 -3.83 -10.09 5.49
C ARG A 238 -5.22 -10.31 4.86
N ALA A 239 -6.12 -9.35 4.98
CA ALA A 239 -7.47 -9.40 4.43
C ALA A 239 -7.43 -9.46 2.90
N PHE A 240 -6.50 -8.74 2.28
CA PHE A 240 -6.31 -8.79 0.83
C PHE A 240 -5.93 -10.19 0.34
N ARG A 241 -5.04 -10.90 1.05
CA ARG A 241 -4.67 -12.29 0.71
C ARG A 241 -5.88 -13.24 0.77
N ILE A 242 -6.75 -13.08 1.77
CA ILE A 242 -8.01 -13.84 1.87
C ILE A 242 -8.91 -13.55 0.66
N LEU A 243 -9.07 -12.27 0.32
CA LEU A 243 -9.92 -11.82 -0.78
C LEU A 243 -9.41 -12.31 -2.14
N TRP A 244 -8.11 -12.20 -2.38
CA TRP A 244 -7.48 -12.62 -3.63
C TRP A 244 -7.56 -14.14 -3.81
N GLU A 245 -7.25 -14.92 -2.77
CA GLU A 245 -7.42 -16.38 -2.80
C GLU A 245 -8.88 -16.77 -3.04
N SER A 246 -9.83 -16.06 -2.40
CA SER A 246 -11.26 -16.28 -2.63
C SER A 246 -11.67 -16.01 -4.08
N LEU A 247 -11.15 -14.93 -4.69
CA LEU A 247 -11.44 -14.60 -6.08
C LEU A 247 -10.83 -15.63 -7.05
N LEU A 248 -9.56 -16.01 -6.86
CA LEU A 248 -8.90 -17.01 -7.69
C LEU A 248 -9.62 -18.37 -7.68
N ASN A 249 -10.18 -18.76 -6.53
CA ASN A 249 -10.98 -19.98 -6.42
C ASN A 249 -12.21 -19.98 -7.34
N GLU A 250 -12.83 -18.83 -7.60
CA GLU A 250 -13.94 -18.72 -8.56
C GLU A 250 -13.50 -18.97 -10.01
N TYR A 251 -12.22 -18.72 -10.31
CA TYR A 251 -11.60 -19.07 -11.59
C TYR A 251 -10.98 -20.48 -11.58
N ALA A 252 -11.19 -21.27 -10.52
CA ALA A 252 -10.56 -22.57 -10.29
C ALA A 252 -9.02 -22.53 -10.28
N ILE A 253 -8.42 -21.38 -9.97
CA ILE A 253 -6.98 -21.17 -9.87
C ILE A 253 -6.57 -21.35 -8.41
N LYS A 254 -5.54 -22.16 -8.18
CA LYS A 254 -5.03 -22.48 -6.85
C LYS A 254 -3.53 -22.28 -6.78
N ASP A 255 -3.05 -22.11 -5.56
CA ASP A 255 -1.63 -22.10 -5.21
C ASP A 255 -0.77 -21.06 -5.94
N VAL A 256 -1.39 -19.94 -6.33
CA VAL A 256 -0.70 -18.72 -6.75
C VAL A 256 -0.24 -17.95 -5.51
N GLU A 257 1.06 -17.69 -5.40
CA GLU A 257 1.59 -16.83 -4.36
C GLU A 257 1.13 -15.39 -4.58
N THR A 258 0.58 -14.76 -3.54
CA THR A 258 0.23 -13.34 -3.61
C THR A 258 1.45 -12.50 -3.29
N HIS A 259 2.03 -11.88 -4.32
CA HIS A 259 3.17 -10.98 -4.15
C HIS A 259 2.70 -9.55 -3.86
N ILE A 260 3.12 -8.99 -2.73
CA ILE A 260 2.75 -7.64 -2.30
C ILE A 260 4.02 -6.78 -2.11
N PHE A 261 4.11 -5.73 -2.90
CA PHE A 261 5.06 -4.64 -2.73
C PHE A 261 4.38 -3.49 -1.97
N THR A 262 5.04 -2.94 -0.95
CA THR A 262 4.47 -1.87 -0.15
C THR A 262 5.38 -0.66 -0.03
N GLN A 263 4.74 0.50 0.14
CA GLN A 263 5.39 1.76 0.50
C GLN A 263 4.56 2.46 1.56
N PRO A 264 5.17 3.23 2.47
CA PRO A 264 4.40 4.11 3.34
C PRO A 264 3.56 5.10 2.52
N SER A 265 2.36 5.42 3.00
CA SER A 265 1.45 6.33 2.31
C SER A 265 2.01 7.75 2.32
N LEU A 266 1.91 8.46 1.20
CA LEU A 266 2.23 9.90 1.16
C LEU A 266 1.09 10.75 1.72
N ARG A 267 -0.11 10.18 1.86
CA ARG A 267 -1.31 10.91 2.28
C ARG A 267 -1.18 11.56 3.65
N ASN A 268 -0.47 10.93 4.58
CA ASN A 268 -0.26 11.44 5.94
C ASN A 268 1.14 12.06 6.15
N LYS A 269 1.88 12.32 5.07
CA LYS A 269 3.18 12.99 5.13
C LYS A 269 3.00 14.50 5.11
N THR A 270 3.71 15.17 6.00
CA THR A 270 3.54 16.59 6.29
C THR A 270 4.74 17.37 5.80
N LEU A 271 4.48 18.58 5.31
CA LEU A 271 5.54 19.51 4.87
C LEU A 271 6.22 20.16 6.07
N TYR A 272 5.42 20.58 7.06
CA TYR A 272 5.92 21.13 8.32
C TYR A 272 6.23 20.03 9.30
N ASP A 273 7.21 20.31 10.16
CA ASP A 273 7.78 19.33 11.09
C ASP A 273 8.10 18.01 10.37
N TYR A 274 8.74 18.13 9.20
CA TYR A 274 8.98 17.02 8.28
C TYR A 274 9.75 15.85 8.91
N ASN A 275 10.53 16.10 9.97
CA ASN A 275 11.24 15.05 10.71
C ASN A 275 10.27 14.02 11.32
N VAL A 276 9.04 14.42 11.66
CA VAL A 276 7.98 13.51 12.14
C VAL A 276 7.61 12.47 11.07
N ASN A 277 7.86 12.73 9.78
CA ASN A 277 7.68 11.73 8.74
C ASN A 277 8.56 10.49 8.97
N MET A 278 9.75 10.62 9.57
CA MET A 278 10.57 9.46 9.98
C MET A 278 9.84 8.59 11.02
N LEU A 279 9.15 9.20 11.98
CA LEU A 279 8.39 8.44 12.98
C LEU A 279 7.22 7.70 12.33
N ARG A 280 6.52 8.36 11.39
CA ARG A 280 5.41 7.77 10.64
C ARG A 280 5.89 6.57 9.82
N THR A 281 6.93 6.75 9.02
CA THR A 281 7.45 5.68 8.15
C THR A 281 7.99 4.48 8.92
N THR A 282 8.50 4.69 10.15
CA THR A 282 8.93 3.58 11.02
C THR A 282 7.75 2.68 11.39
N SER A 283 6.64 3.27 11.86
CA SER A 283 5.45 2.52 12.26
C SER A 283 4.76 1.87 11.06
N GLU A 284 4.67 2.59 9.95
CA GLU A 284 4.10 2.09 8.69
C GLU A 284 4.90 0.92 8.11
N SER A 285 6.23 1.02 8.11
CA SER A 285 7.10 -0.09 7.69
C SER A 285 6.92 -1.31 8.59
N MET A 286 6.80 -1.11 9.90
CA MET A 286 6.54 -2.22 10.84
C MET A 286 5.17 -2.88 10.60
N SER A 287 4.12 -2.10 10.32
CA SER A 287 2.82 -2.65 9.88
C SER A 287 2.94 -3.47 8.59
N ALA A 288 3.72 -2.98 7.61
CA ALA A 288 3.96 -3.68 6.36
C ALA A 288 4.67 -5.03 6.56
N ILE A 289 5.65 -5.09 7.46
CA ILE A 289 6.37 -6.32 7.84
C ILE A 289 5.38 -7.32 8.48
N LEU A 290 4.65 -6.90 9.51
CA LEU A 290 3.74 -7.77 10.26
C LEU A 290 2.49 -8.19 9.45
N GLY A 291 2.13 -7.40 8.43
CA GLY A 291 1.11 -7.74 7.45
C GLY A 291 1.59 -8.72 6.37
N GLY A 292 2.88 -9.05 6.34
CA GLY A 292 3.46 -10.01 5.41
C GLY A 292 3.68 -9.44 4.00
N SER A 293 4.28 -8.25 3.89
CA SER A 293 4.74 -7.72 2.60
C SER A 293 5.92 -8.54 2.07
N ASN A 294 5.97 -8.77 0.76
CA ASN A 294 7.11 -9.43 0.11
C ASN A 294 8.29 -8.45 -0.05
N THR A 295 8.00 -7.19 -0.34
CA THR A 295 9.01 -6.15 -0.51
C THR A 295 8.49 -4.84 0.03
N ILE A 296 9.34 -4.11 0.74
CA ILE A 296 9.03 -2.81 1.32
C ILE A 296 10.02 -1.80 0.76
N SER A 297 9.49 -0.76 0.11
CA SER A 297 10.25 0.41 -0.30
C SER A 297 9.82 1.57 0.58
N ASN A 298 10.67 1.89 1.56
CA ASN A 298 10.42 3.01 2.44
C ASN A 298 10.55 4.34 1.66
N VAL A 299 9.89 5.38 2.14
CA VAL A 299 10.01 6.74 1.58
C VAL A 299 10.86 7.60 2.51
N SER A 300 11.64 8.51 1.94
CA SER A 300 12.39 9.49 2.73
C SER A 300 11.44 10.46 3.44
N TYR A 301 11.93 11.08 4.51
CA TYR A 301 11.13 12.01 5.31
C TYR A 301 10.83 13.33 4.55
N ASP A 302 11.63 13.62 3.52
CA ASP A 302 11.61 14.81 2.69
C ASP A 302 11.12 14.55 1.25
N GLU A 303 10.69 13.32 0.94
CA GLU A 303 10.17 12.87 -0.38
C GLU A 303 9.20 13.86 -1.05
N ILE A 304 8.38 14.56 -0.26
CA ILE A 304 7.32 15.41 -0.80
C ILE A 304 7.82 16.78 -1.28
N TYR A 305 9.00 17.24 -0.86
CA TYR A 305 9.49 18.59 -1.11
C TYR A 305 10.97 18.72 -1.52
N HIS A 306 11.77 17.68 -1.31
CA HIS A 306 13.17 17.62 -1.75
C HIS A 306 13.38 16.60 -2.87
N LYS A 307 14.39 16.84 -3.70
CA LYS A 307 14.91 15.80 -4.59
C LYS A 307 15.61 14.71 -3.78
N SER A 308 15.71 13.51 -4.35
CA SER A 308 16.44 12.40 -3.74
C SER A 308 17.86 12.83 -3.36
N ASN A 309 18.24 12.54 -2.12
CA ASN A 309 19.53 12.90 -1.54
C ASN A 309 20.04 11.76 -0.66
N GLU A 310 21.36 11.69 -0.44
CA GLU A 310 21.99 10.59 0.29
C GLU A 310 21.42 10.41 1.69
N PHE A 311 21.18 11.51 2.39
CA PHE A 311 20.75 11.46 3.78
C PHE A 311 19.33 10.88 3.89
N GLY A 312 18.37 11.40 3.12
CA GLY A 312 16.99 10.91 3.09
C GLY A 312 16.90 9.44 2.72
N GLU A 313 17.57 9.04 1.63
CA GLU A 313 17.59 7.64 1.15
C GLU A 313 18.23 6.70 2.17
N ARG A 314 19.35 7.12 2.78
CA ARG A 314 20.03 6.32 3.80
C ARG A 314 19.16 6.15 5.04
N ILE A 315 18.49 7.19 5.52
CA ILE A 315 17.59 7.07 6.68
C ILE A 315 16.43 6.13 6.35
N ALA A 316 15.79 6.29 5.19
CA ALA A 316 14.69 5.43 4.75
C ALA A 316 15.10 3.94 4.73
N ARG A 317 16.27 3.63 4.17
CA ARG A 317 16.84 2.26 4.17
C ARG A 317 17.20 1.78 5.57
N ASN A 318 17.84 2.63 6.38
CA ASN A 318 18.28 2.26 7.73
C ASN A 318 17.11 1.97 8.67
N GLN A 319 15.97 2.63 8.53
CA GLN A 319 14.77 2.27 9.30
C GLN A 319 14.37 0.81 9.08
N LEU A 320 14.40 0.34 7.83
CA LEU A 320 14.12 -1.06 7.50
C LEU A 320 15.21 -2.01 8.02
N LEU A 321 16.49 -1.61 7.93
CA LEU A 321 17.61 -2.39 8.47
C LEU A 321 17.51 -2.54 9.99
N ILE A 322 17.17 -1.48 10.73
CA ILE A 322 16.96 -1.53 12.18
C ILE A 322 15.82 -2.49 12.52
N LEU A 323 14.69 -2.39 11.80
CA LEU A 323 13.57 -3.30 12.01
C LEU A 323 13.98 -4.76 11.73
N GLN A 324 14.73 -4.99 10.66
CA GLN A 324 15.15 -6.33 10.24
C GLN A 324 16.23 -6.94 11.16
N GLN A 325 17.28 -6.19 11.46
CA GLN A 325 18.54 -6.69 12.03
C GLN A 325 18.67 -6.43 13.54
N GLU A 326 18.12 -5.32 14.05
CA GLU A 326 18.25 -4.94 15.46
C GLU A 326 16.97 -5.23 16.25
N SER A 327 15.80 -5.15 15.59
CA SER A 327 14.50 -5.44 16.19
C SER A 327 14.04 -6.89 15.96
N TYR A 328 14.87 -7.70 15.28
CA TYR A 328 14.60 -9.12 15.00
C TYR A 328 13.29 -9.38 14.23
N LEU A 329 12.89 -8.45 13.34
CA LEU A 329 11.68 -8.59 12.53
C LEU A 329 11.94 -9.16 11.13
N SER A 330 13.11 -9.75 10.89
CA SER A 330 13.47 -10.34 9.60
C SER A 330 12.47 -11.41 9.14
N GLU A 331 11.98 -12.26 10.06
CA GLU A 331 11.02 -13.34 9.79
C GLU A 331 9.67 -13.12 10.52
N ALA A 332 9.23 -11.86 10.59
CA ALA A 332 8.05 -11.45 11.36
C ALA A 332 6.70 -11.54 10.61
N GLN A 333 6.68 -12.03 9.37
CA GLN A 333 5.46 -12.11 8.54
C GLN A 333 4.33 -12.97 9.14
N ASN A 334 4.64 -13.86 10.10
CA ASN A 334 3.67 -14.68 10.82
C ASN A 334 3.39 -14.19 12.25
N PHE A 335 4.04 -13.12 12.74
CA PHE A 335 3.95 -12.73 14.16
C PHE A 335 2.55 -12.27 14.58
N ALA A 336 1.76 -11.77 13.63
CA ALA A 336 0.37 -11.40 13.88
C ALA A 336 -0.58 -12.61 13.93
N ASP A 337 -0.11 -13.83 13.63
CA ASP A 337 -0.94 -15.03 13.65
C ASP A 337 -1.41 -15.36 15.06
N GLY A 338 -2.71 -15.57 15.21
CA GLY A 338 -3.32 -15.92 16.48
C GLY A 338 -3.66 -14.75 17.38
N ALA A 339 -3.26 -13.53 17.04
CA ALA A 339 -3.74 -12.33 17.73
C ALA A 339 -5.25 -12.16 17.50
N TYR A 340 -6.05 -12.32 18.56
CA TYR A 340 -7.52 -12.31 18.47
C TYR A 340 -8.07 -11.02 17.85
N TYR A 341 -7.49 -9.88 18.23
CA TYR A 341 -7.87 -8.59 17.68
C TYR A 341 -7.60 -8.50 16.18
N ILE A 342 -6.35 -8.76 15.76
CA ILE A 342 -5.92 -8.65 14.35
C ILE A 342 -6.71 -9.63 13.49
N ASP A 343 -6.91 -10.87 13.93
CA ASP A 343 -7.71 -11.87 13.21
C ASP A 343 -9.17 -11.40 13.03
N SER A 344 -9.78 -10.85 14.08
CA SER A 344 -11.15 -10.35 14.03
C SER A 344 -11.30 -9.19 13.04
N ILE A 345 -10.44 -8.18 13.11
CA ILE A 345 -10.52 -7.03 12.19
C ILE A 345 -10.13 -7.42 10.75
N THR A 346 -9.22 -8.39 10.56
CA THR A 346 -8.88 -8.93 9.23
C THR A 346 -10.12 -9.49 8.55
N HIS A 347 -10.92 -10.29 9.25
CA HIS A 347 -12.14 -10.88 8.69
C HIS A 347 -13.26 -9.85 8.48
N GLN A 348 -13.40 -8.86 9.37
CA GLN A 348 -14.37 -7.77 9.18
C GLN A 348 -14.01 -6.95 7.94
N LEU A 349 -12.74 -6.56 7.76
CA LEU A 349 -12.26 -5.85 6.57
C LEU A 349 -12.48 -6.66 5.30
N ALA A 350 -12.13 -7.95 5.31
CA ALA A 350 -12.37 -8.85 4.17
C ALA A 350 -13.86 -8.92 3.83
N GLN A 351 -14.74 -9.12 4.82
CA GLN A 351 -16.19 -9.21 4.59
C GLN A 351 -16.79 -7.90 4.05
N ASN A 352 -16.37 -6.76 4.59
CA ASN A 352 -16.83 -5.44 4.14
C ASN A 352 -16.36 -5.16 2.70
N ALA A 353 -15.09 -5.43 2.41
CA ALA A 353 -14.52 -5.27 1.08
C ALA A 353 -15.16 -6.22 0.06
N LEU A 354 -15.42 -7.48 0.42
CA LEU A 354 -16.10 -8.46 -0.43
C LEU A 354 -17.53 -8.00 -0.77
N THR A 355 -18.24 -7.40 0.19
CA THR A 355 -19.57 -6.84 -0.03
C THR A 355 -19.52 -5.70 -1.06
N LEU A 356 -18.56 -4.79 -0.92
CA LEU A 356 -18.36 -3.69 -1.86
C LEU A 356 -17.92 -4.18 -3.24
N PHE A 357 -17.00 -5.14 -3.31
CA PHE A 357 -16.59 -5.81 -4.55
C PHE A 357 -17.80 -6.40 -5.30
N LYS A 358 -18.65 -7.19 -4.62
CA LYS A 358 -19.85 -7.77 -5.23
C LYS A 358 -20.81 -6.70 -5.77
N LEU A 359 -20.90 -5.55 -5.11
CA LEU A 359 -21.71 -4.42 -5.60
C LEU A 359 -21.13 -3.80 -6.89
N ILE A 360 -19.81 -3.67 -6.96
CA ILE A 360 -19.10 -3.20 -8.16
C ILE A 360 -19.36 -4.15 -9.33
N GLU A 361 -19.16 -5.45 -9.12
CA GLU A 361 -19.37 -6.48 -10.15
C GLU A 361 -20.82 -6.53 -10.61
N LYS A 362 -21.80 -6.49 -9.69
CA LYS A 362 -23.23 -6.43 -10.03
C LYS A 362 -23.59 -5.22 -10.89
N SER A 363 -22.84 -4.12 -10.76
CA SER A 363 -23.05 -2.89 -11.52
C SER A 363 -22.33 -2.88 -12.87
N GLY A 364 -21.57 -3.94 -13.20
CA GLY A 364 -20.89 -4.15 -14.47
C GLY A 364 -19.40 -3.90 -14.44
N GLY A 365 -18.74 -4.05 -13.29
CA GLY A 365 -17.28 -4.06 -13.16
C GLY A 365 -16.65 -2.72 -12.82
N PHE A 366 -15.37 -2.78 -12.43
CA PHE A 366 -14.55 -1.63 -12.04
C PHE A 366 -14.39 -0.61 -13.18
N LEU A 367 -14.06 -1.04 -14.40
CA LEU A 367 -13.82 -0.15 -15.54
C LEU A 367 -15.08 0.65 -15.90
N LYS A 368 -16.26 0.02 -15.83
CA LYS A 368 -17.53 0.69 -16.08
C LYS A 368 -17.82 1.74 -15.00
N GLN A 369 -17.62 1.40 -13.74
CA GLN A 369 -17.81 2.31 -12.60
C GLN A 369 -16.81 3.48 -12.63
N LEU A 370 -15.57 3.21 -13.03
CA LEU A 370 -14.51 4.20 -13.21
C LEU A 370 -14.87 5.18 -14.35
N LYS A 371 -15.32 4.68 -15.51
CA LYS A 371 -15.77 5.54 -16.62
C LYS A 371 -17.00 6.38 -16.28
N ALA A 372 -17.88 5.85 -15.43
CA ALA A 372 -19.06 6.57 -14.94
C ALA A 372 -18.75 7.61 -13.85
N GLY A 373 -17.50 7.70 -13.36
CA GLY A 373 -17.12 8.65 -12.31
C GLY A 373 -17.51 8.22 -10.89
N ILE A 374 -18.03 7.00 -10.70
CA ILE A 374 -18.60 6.55 -9.43
C ILE A 374 -17.50 6.22 -8.42
N ILE A 375 -16.41 5.56 -8.87
CA ILE A 375 -15.26 5.25 -8.01
C ILE A 375 -14.63 6.55 -7.50
N GLN A 376 -14.38 7.50 -8.41
CA GLN A 376 -13.82 8.82 -8.10
C GLN A 376 -14.70 9.56 -7.09
N LYS A 377 -16.01 9.60 -7.32
CA LYS A 377 -16.96 10.22 -6.39
C LYS A 377 -16.89 9.58 -4.99
N LYS A 378 -16.86 8.26 -4.90
CA LYS A 378 -16.82 7.54 -3.62
C LYS A 378 -15.49 7.72 -2.86
N ILE A 379 -14.38 7.84 -3.57
CA ILE A 379 -13.09 8.20 -3.00
C ILE A 379 -13.14 9.64 -2.48
N ASN A 380 -13.66 10.59 -3.25
CA ASN A 380 -13.78 11.99 -2.82
C ASN A 380 -14.70 12.15 -1.61
N GLU A 381 -15.81 11.40 -1.53
CA GLU A 381 -16.69 11.37 -0.36
C GLU A 381 -15.96 10.85 0.89
N SER A 382 -15.10 9.84 0.76
CA SER A 382 -14.27 9.33 1.86
C SER A 382 -13.19 10.35 2.26
N ALA A 383 -12.49 10.91 1.27
CA ALA A 383 -11.46 11.91 1.49
C ALA A 383 -11.98 13.16 2.19
N ALA A 384 -13.19 13.63 1.83
CA ALA A 384 -13.83 14.78 2.46
C ALA A 384 -14.16 14.51 3.93
N LYS A 385 -14.69 13.32 4.25
CA LYS A 385 -14.94 12.92 5.65
C LYS A 385 -13.65 12.84 6.47
N GLU A 386 -12.58 12.32 5.87
CA GLU A 386 -11.27 12.29 6.52
C GLU A 386 -10.73 13.71 6.77
N GLU A 387 -10.88 14.62 5.81
CA GLU A 387 -10.51 16.04 5.93
C GLU A 387 -11.35 16.76 7.00
N GLU A 388 -12.65 16.48 7.10
CA GLU A 388 -13.52 16.97 8.19
C GLU A 388 -13.01 16.52 9.57
N LYS A 389 -12.69 15.23 9.73
CA LYS A 389 -12.12 14.68 10.97
C LYS A 389 -10.75 15.25 11.31
N PHE A 390 -9.92 15.48 10.29
CA PHE A 390 -8.63 16.14 10.44
C PHE A 390 -8.78 17.58 10.94
N ASN A 391 -9.72 18.34 10.35
CA ASN A 391 -10.01 19.71 10.77
C ASN A 391 -10.62 19.76 12.18
N ALA A 392 -11.42 18.76 12.55
CA ALA A 392 -11.97 18.59 13.89
C ALA A 392 -10.96 18.06 14.93
N LYS A 393 -9.72 17.75 14.51
CA LYS A 393 -8.66 17.13 15.33
C LYS A 393 -9.01 15.74 15.89
N GLU A 394 -9.96 15.05 15.27
CA GLU A 394 -10.24 13.64 15.52
C GLU A 394 -9.17 12.75 14.86
N ILE A 395 -8.72 13.14 13.67
CA ILE A 395 -7.52 12.60 13.03
C ILE A 395 -6.37 13.58 13.24
N VAL A 396 -5.31 13.12 13.87
CA VAL A 396 -4.16 13.96 14.26
C VAL A 396 -2.97 13.69 13.35
N LEU A 397 -2.42 14.77 12.78
CA LEU A 397 -1.06 14.80 12.25
C LEU A 397 -0.23 15.73 13.13
N LEU A 398 0.58 15.11 14.01
CA LEU A 398 1.49 15.81 14.91
C LEU A 398 2.44 16.73 14.12
N GLY A 399 2.66 17.94 14.62
CA GLY A 399 3.42 19.00 13.96
C GLY A 399 2.60 19.84 12.97
N THR A 400 1.37 19.41 12.64
CA THR A 400 0.53 20.08 11.61
C THR A 400 -0.81 20.60 12.14
N ASN A 401 -1.68 19.72 12.67
CA ASN A 401 -2.96 20.17 13.29
C ASN A 401 -2.96 20.06 14.82
N LEU A 402 -1.90 19.47 15.39
CA LEU A 402 -1.64 19.35 16.82
C LEU A 402 -0.16 19.59 17.09
N GLN A 403 0.16 20.31 18.18
CA GLN A 403 1.53 20.72 18.54
C GLN A 403 2.25 21.43 17.38
N VAL A 404 1.58 22.41 16.77
CA VAL A 404 2.12 23.15 15.64
C VAL A 404 3.27 24.04 16.09
N ASN A 405 4.44 23.87 15.47
CA ASN A 405 5.53 24.81 15.64
C ASN A 405 5.27 26.04 14.77
N SER A 406 4.91 27.18 15.36
CA SER A 406 4.57 28.40 14.61
C SER A 406 5.77 29.13 14.02
N THR A 407 6.99 28.80 14.43
CA THR A 407 8.23 29.42 13.88
C THR A 407 8.88 28.58 12.77
N ASP A 408 8.28 27.45 12.42
CA ASP A 408 8.73 26.61 11.31
C ASP A 408 8.33 27.26 9.98
N GLU A 409 9.28 27.51 9.08
CA GLU A 409 9.06 28.13 7.77
C GLU A 409 9.61 27.18 6.70
N MET A 410 8.86 26.99 5.61
CA MET A 410 9.20 25.98 4.59
C MET A 410 9.39 26.57 3.20
N LYS A 411 8.96 27.81 2.96
CA LYS A 411 8.97 28.43 1.62
C LYS A 411 10.36 28.48 0.96
N SER A 412 11.44 28.68 1.73
CA SER A 412 12.82 28.69 1.21
C SER A 412 13.40 27.30 0.96
N GLU A 413 12.82 26.26 1.57
CA GLU A 413 13.34 24.89 1.55
C GLU A 413 12.72 24.03 0.43
N LEU A 414 11.72 24.54 -0.29
CA LEU A 414 11.05 23.78 -1.35
C LEU A 414 11.92 23.64 -2.61
N GLU A 415 12.39 22.42 -2.90
CA GLU A 415 12.98 22.08 -4.20
C GLU A 415 11.95 21.52 -5.19
N LEU A 416 10.90 20.88 -4.66
CA LEU A 416 9.77 20.31 -5.39
C LEU A 416 8.48 21.00 -4.98
N TYR A 417 7.53 21.08 -5.91
CA TYR A 417 6.20 21.60 -5.64
C TYR A 417 5.34 20.49 -4.99
N PRO A 418 4.98 20.58 -3.69
CA PRO A 418 4.44 19.47 -2.89
C PRO A 418 2.90 19.31 -2.97
N PHE A 419 2.26 20.05 -3.88
CA PHE A 419 0.80 20.13 -4.00
C PHE A 419 0.32 19.68 -5.37
N ILE A 420 -0.98 19.39 -5.45
CA ILE A 420 -1.60 18.99 -6.72
C ILE A 420 -1.46 20.13 -7.74
N LYS A 421 -0.87 19.80 -8.89
CA LYS A 421 -0.77 20.70 -10.05
C LYS A 421 -2.05 20.62 -10.88
N GLN A 422 -2.53 21.78 -11.35
CA GLN A 422 -3.58 21.81 -12.36
C GLN A 422 -3.07 21.20 -13.67
N ARG A 423 -3.78 20.20 -14.19
CA ARG A 423 -3.49 19.58 -15.48
C ARG A 423 -4.33 20.27 -16.56
N HIS A 424 -3.69 20.86 -17.56
CA HIS A 424 -4.36 21.47 -18.73
C HIS A 424 -4.50 20.48 -19.89
N ILE A 425 -4.80 19.21 -19.58
CA ILE A 425 -4.91 18.14 -20.57
C ILE A 425 -6.35 17.62 -20.53
N LYS A 426 -6.97 17.43 -21.71
CA LYS A 426 -8.28 16.78 -21.79
C LYS A 426 -8.15 15.32 -21.37
N THR A 427 -9.01 14.88 -20.46
CA THR A 427 -9.05 13.50 -19.99
C THR A 427 -10.31 12.79 -20.49
N LEU A 428 -10.19 11.49 -20.78
CA LEU A 428 -11.31 10.64 -21.14
C LEU A 428 -12.26 10.43 -19.96
N ILE A 429 -11.70 10.35 -18.76
CA ILE A 429 -12.44 10.22 -17.50
C ILE A 429 -11.89 11.20 -16.45
N THR A 430 -12.61 11.40 -15.36
CA THR A 430 -12.05 12.12 -14.21
C THR A 430 -10.91 11.28 -13.59
N PRO A 431 -9.70 11.81 -13.42
CA PRO A 431 -8.62 11.07 -12.79
C PRO A 431 -8.84 10.90 -11.28
N ILE A 432 -8.34 9.80 -10.74
CA ILE A 432 -8.13 9.59 -9.30
C ILE A 432 -6.82 10.28 -8.95
N VAL A 433 -6.89 11.31 -8.11
CA VAL A 433 -5.73 12.16 -7.81
C VAL A 433 -5.24 11.86 -6.39
N ARG A 434 -3.94 11.57 -6.27
CA ARG A 434 -3.27 11.47 -4.97
C ARG A 434 -3.27 12.86 -4.30
N LYS A 435 -3.78 12.96 -3.08
CA LYS A 435 -3.87 14.21 -2.30
C LYS A 435 -3.42 13.95 -0.87
N ARG A 436 -2.54 14.78 -0.32
CA ARG A 436 -2.16 14.70 1.09
C ARG A 436 -3.27 15.29 1.95
N LEU A 437 -3.48 14.73 3.14
CA LEU A 437 -4.52 15.16 4.07
C LEU A 437 -4.26 16.59 4.56
N SER A 438 -2.99 16.94 4.80
CA SER A 438 -2.59 18.26 5.29
C SER A 438 -2.46 19.34 4.21
N GLU A 439 -2.55 18.99 2.93
CA GLU A 439 -2.23 19.89 1.80
C GLU A 439 -2.97 21.23 1.87
N THR A 440 -4.27 21.23 2.19
CA THR A 440 -5.08 22.45 2.26
C THR A 440 -4.53 23.44 3.30
N VAL A 441 -4.23 22.95 4.51
CA VAL A 441 -3.73 23.78 5.63
C VAL A 441 -2.29 24.23 5.37
N GLU A 442 -1.46 23.36 4.81
CA GLU A 442 -0.06 23.68 4.52
C GLU A 442 0.08 24.73 3.42
N LYS A 443 -0.77 24.67 2.40
CA LYS A 443 -0.81 25.69 1.35
C LYS A 443 -1.20 27.05 1.91
N GLN A 444 -2.23 27.10 2.76
CA GLN A 444 -2.62 28.33 3.45
C GLN A 444 -1.48 28.88 4.32
N ARG A 445 -0.72 28.00 4.98
CA ARG A 445 0.42 28.42 5.79
C ARG A 445 1.55 29.01 4.94
N LEU A 446 1.92 28.35 3.84
CA LEU A 446 2.96 28.86 2.92
C LEU A 446 2.57 30.19 2.25
N ASP A 447 1.29 30.41 1.97
CA ASP A 447 0.81 31.67 1.40
C ASP A 447 0.96 32.86 2.40
N ASN A 448 1.10 32.56 3.69
CA ASN A 448 1.28 33.54 4.77
C ASN A 448 2.74 33.66 5.27
N GLU A 449 3.68 32.88 4.73
CA GLU A 449 5.13 33.05 4.85
C GLU A 449 5.64 34.05 3.79
#